data_AF-A0A2X0QY78-F1
#
_entry.id   AF-A0A2X0QY78-F1
#
_cell.length_a   1.000
_cell.length_b   1.000
_cell.length_c   1.000
_cell.angle_alpha   90.00
_cell.angle_beta   90.00
_cell.angle_gamma   90.00
#
_symmetry.space_group_name_H-M   'P 1'
#
loop_
_entity.id
_entity.type
_entity.pdbx_description
1 polymer ?
#
loop_
_entity_poly.entity_id
_entity_poly.type
_entity_poly.pdbx_seq_one_letter_code
_entity_poly.pdbx_strand_id
1 'polypeptide(L)'
;MSNLLRLVCDPIAGLVEVPCVKRNAIGAGNALISADIALAGYTSVIPADECIDAMKKVGHQMPASLRETGIGGLAGTPTGQAIKAKIFGKDA
;
A
#
# COMPACT_ATOMS: atom_id res chain seq x y z
N MET A 1 -3.72 11.65 4.30
CA MET A 1 -3.28 11.36 2.91
C MET A 1 -1.76 11.27 2.81
N SER A 2 -1.02 12.24 3.36
CA SER A 2 0.45 12.25 3.39
C SER A 2 1.09 10.97 3.96
N ASN A 3 0.46 10.41 4.99
CA ASN A 3 0.89 9.26 5.78
C ASN A 3 0.80 7.88 5.09
N LEU A 4 0.15 7.77 3.91
CA LEU A 4 0.08 6.52 3.13
C LEU A 4 0.61 6.67 1.70
N LEU A 5 1.35 7.75 1.43
CA LEU A 5 1.94 8.02 0.12
C LEU A 5 3.06 6.99 -0.17
N ARG A 6 3.15 6.53 -1.43
CA ARG A 6 4.11 5.50 -1.90
C ARG A 6 3.86 4.06 -1.44
N LEU A 7 2.63 3.69 -1.06
CA LEU A 7 2.35 2.30 -0.75
C LEU A 7 2.51 1.40 -1.99
N VAL A 8 3.50 0.51 -1.97
CA VAL A 8 3.70 -0.52 -3.00
C VAL A 8 2.55 -1.51 -2.95
N CYS A 9 1.89 -1.82 -4.06
CA CYS A 9 0.89 -2.88 -4.10
C CYS A 9 1.56 -4.17 -4.59
N ASP A 10 1.90 -5.06 -3.68
CA ASP A 10 2.54 -6.34 -4.03
C ASP A 10 1.96 -7.48 -3.15
N PRO A 11 0.71 -7.90 -3.45
CA PRO A 11 0.01 -8.92 -2.66
C PRO A 11 0.63 -10.31 -2.82
N ILE A 12 0.73 -11.05 -1.70
CA ILE A 12 1.25 -12.42 -1.72
C ILE A 12 0.36 -13.28 -2.62
N ALA A 13 1.00 -13.99 -3.55
CA ALA A 13 0.33 -14.86 -4.51
C ALA A 13 -0.73 -14.15 -5.39
N GLY A 14 -0.67 -12.82 -5.52
CA GLY A 14 -1.67 -12.05 -6.27
C GLY A 14 -3.04 -11.97 -5.59
N LEU A 15 -3.16 -12.39 -4.33
CA LEU A 15 -4.43 -12.49 -3.60
C LEU A 15 -4.71 -11.26 -2.74
N VAL A 16 -5.97 -10.86 -2.62
CA VAL A 16 -6.41 -9.71 -1.81
C VAL A 16 -6.51 -10.08 -0.32
N GLU A 17 -5.47 -10.73 0.20
CA GLU A 17 -5.41 -11.26 1.56
C GLU A 17 -4.26 -10.59 2.33
N VAL A 18 -3.03 -10.94 1.97
CA VAL A 18 -1.82 -10.44 2.63
C VAL A 18 -1.05 -9.52 1.68
N PRO A 19 -0.77 -8.27 2.04
CA PRO A 19 -1.10 -7.56 3.30
C PRO A 19 -2.45 -6.80 3.27
N CYS A 20 -3.29 -7.00 2.26
CA CYS A 20 -4.48 -6.19 1.98
C CYS A 20 -5.43 -6.03 3.19
N VAL A 21 -5.70 -7.11 3.93
CA VAL A 21 -6.56 -7.06 5.13
C VAL A 21 -5.95 -6.17 6.22
N LYS A 22 -4.63 -6.29 6.46
CA LYS A 22 -3.92 -5.44 7.43
C LYS A 22 -3.92 -3.97 6.98
N ARG A 23 -3.80 -3.71 5.68
CA ARG A 23 -3.88 -2.35 5.11
C ARG A 23 -5.25 -1.72 5.34
N ASN A 24 -6.33 -2.49 5.25
CA ASN A 24 -7.66 -1.99 5.56
C ASN A 24 -7.77 -1.56 7.03
N ALA A 25 -7.31 -2.39 7.96
CA ALA A 25 -7.31 -2.05 9.39
C ALA A 25 -6.48 -0.79 9.70
N ILE A 26 -5.28 -0.68 9.13
CA ILE A 26 -4.43 0.51 9.28
C ILE A 26 -5.09 1.74 8.65
N GLY A 27 -5.72 1.58 7.49
CA GLY A 27 -6.46 2.66 6.80
C GLY A 27 -7.60 3.20 7.65
N ALA A 28 -8.39 2.32 8.26
CA ALA A 28 -9.48 2.71 9.17
C ALA A 28 -8.95 3.47 10.40
N GLY A 29 -7.89 2.98 11.04
CA GLY A 29 -7.25 3.67 12.16
C GLY A 29 -6.71 5.05 11.78
N ASN A 30 -6.00 5.15 10.65
CA ASN A 30 -5.49 6.41 10.14
C ASN A 30 -6.60 7.41 9.80
N ALA A 31 -7.75 6.94 9.31
CA ALA A 31 -8.90 7.80 9.01
C ALA A 31 -9.47 8.44 10.28
N LEU A 32 -9.69 7.64 11.34
CA LEU A 32 -10.16 8.14 12.64
C LEU A 32 -9.18 9.15 13.24
N ILE A 33 -7.90 8.81 13.30
CA ILE A 33 -6.85 9.70 13.83
C ILE A 33 -6.80 11.02 13.03
N SER A 34 -6.91 10.95 11.71
CA SER A 34 -6.90 12.15 10.87
C SER A 34 -8.12 13.02 11.09
N ALA A 35 -9.29 12.42 11.34
CA ALA A 35 -10.52 13.15 11.67
C ALA A 35 -10.40 13.84 13.03
N ASP A 36 -9.90 13.15 14.06
CA ASP A 36 -9.70 13.73 15.39
C ASP A 36 -8.73 14.92 15.34
N ILE A 37 -7.63 14.79 14.60
CA ILE A 37 -6.66 15.88 14.39
C ILE A 37 -7.32 17.09 13.71
N ALA A 38 -8.13 16.86 12.68
CA ALA A 38 -8.84 17.94 11.99
C ALA A 38 -9.87 18.64 12.90
N LEU A 39 -10.61 17.87 13.69
CA LEU A 39 -11.59 18.39 14.66
C LEU A 39 -10.92 19.15 15.81
N ALA A 40 -9.69 18.81 16.17
CA ALA A 40 -8.88 19.56 17.13
C ALA A 40 -8.38 20.92 16.59
N GLY A 41 -8.74 21.28 15.36
CA GLY A 41 -8.36 22.56 14.74
C GLY A 41 -6.95 22.57 14.15
N TYR A 42 -6.29 21.41 14.04
CA TYR A 42 -4.99 21.32 13.40
C TYR A 42 -5.13 21.49 11.88
N THR A 43 -4.36 22.42 11.33
CA THR A 43 -4.27 22.64 9.89
C THR A 43 -3.02 21.95 9.34
N SER A 44 -3.20 21.09 8.32
CA SER A 44 -2.09 20.46 7.62
C SER A 44 -1.19 21.52 6.98
N VAL A 45 0.13 21.40 7.18
CA VAL A 45 1.13 22.30 6.58
C VAL A 45 1.11 22.24 5.06
N ILE A 46 0.87 21.06 4.50
CA ILE A 46 0.76 20.85 3.05
C ILE A 46 -0.74 20.78 2.69
N PRO A 47 -1.22 21.59 1.74
CA PRO A 47 -2.58 21.52 1.23
C PRO A 47 -2.95 20.14 0.66
N ALA A 48 -4.24 19.84 0.66
CA ALA A 48 -4.75 18.55 0.15
C ALA A 48 -4.45 18.36 -1.34
N ASP A 49 -4.60 19.41 -2.15
CA ASP A 49 -4.35 19.35 -3.60
C ASP A 49 -2.90 19.00 -3.92
N GLU A 50 -1.94 19.61 -3.21
CA GLU A 50 -0.52 19.29 -3.36
C GLU A 50 -0.21 17.83 -2.98
N CYS A 51 -0.88 17.29 -1.96
CA CYS A 51 -0.75 15.87 -1.61
C CYS A 51 -1.28 14.96 -2.74
N ILE A 52 -2.38 15.33 -3.38
CA ILE A 52 -2.98 14.57 -4.49
C ILE A 52 -2.05 14.59 -5.71
N ASP A 53 -1.51 15.75 -6.06
CA ASP A 53 -0.55 15.89 -7.16
C ASP A 53 0.73 15.10 -6.91
N ALA A 54 1.26 15.15 -5.68
CA ALA A 54 2.40 14.34 -5.27
C ALA A 54 2.10 12.84 -5.40
N MET A 55 0.91 12.39 -4.96
CA MET A 55 0.47 10.99 -5.09
C MET A 55 0.43 10.56 -6.56
N LYS A 56 -0.15 11.39 -7.44
CA LYS A 56 -0.21 11.13 -8.88
C LYS A 56 1.19 11.03 -9.48
N LYS A 57 2.06 12.01 -9.23
CA LYS A 57 3.43 12.05 -9.77
C LYS A 57 4.21 10.81 -9.34
N VAL A 58 4.13 10.43 -8.08
CA VAL A 58 4.83 9.25 -7.57
C VAL A 58 4.27 7.95 -8.16
N GLY A 59 2.95 7.82 -8.28
CA GLY A 59 2.33 6.64 -8.89
C GLY A 59 2.84 6.38 -10.32
N HIS A 60 2.94 7.43 -11.13
CA HIS A 60 3.47 7.33 -12.50
C HIS A 60 4.96 6.96 -12.55
N GLN A 61 5.74 7.45 -11.58
CA GLN A 61 7.18 7.16 -11.47
C GLN A 61 7.50 5.80 -10.86
N MET A 62 6.50 5.09 -10.31
CA MET A 62 6.72 3.81 -9.66
C MET A 62 7.27 2.78 -10.66
N PRO A 63 8.42 2.14 -10.41
CA PRO A 63 8.95 1.08 -11.26
C PRO A 63 7.98 -0.09 -11.38
N ALA A 64 7.99 -0.79 -12.52
CA ALA A 64 7.09 -1.93 -12.74
C ALA A 64 7.23 -2.99 -11.63
N SER A 65 8.45 -3.27 -11.16
CA SER A 65 8.72 -4.25 -10.09
C SER A 65 8.07 -3.93 -8.74
N LEU A 66 7.71 -2.68 -8.49
CA LEU A 66 7.09 -2.20 -7.24
C LEU A 66 5.59 -1.92 -7.40
N ARG A 67 5.00 -2.31 -8.54
CA ARG A 67 3.56 -2.38 -8.74
C ARG A 67 3.09 -3.81 -8.45
N GLU A 68 1.88 -4.16 -8.89
CA GLU A 68 1.24 -5.46 -8.67
C GLU A 68 1.85 -6.62 -9.46
N THR A 69 3.15 -6.57 -9.76
CA THR A 69 3.82 -7.59 -10.58
C THR A 69 4.25 -8.81 -9.79
N GLY A 70 4.30 -8.77 -8.45
CA GLY A 70 4.69 -9.93 -7.65
C GLY A 70 6.21 -10.12 -7.47
N ILE A 71 7.02 -9.15 -7.90
CA ILE A 71 8.48 -9.34 -8.13
C ILE A 71 9.33 -8.60 -7.09
N GLY A 72 9.02 -7.33 -6.79
CA GLY A 72 9.91 -6.45 -6.03
C GLY A 72 9.47 -6.12 -4.60
N GLY A 73 8.29 -6.57 -4.16
CA GLY A 73 7.76 -6.27 -2.82
C GLY A 73 7.61 -7.52 -1.95
N LEU A 74 6.51 -7.58 -1.18
CA LEU A 74 6.24 -8.68 -0.24
C LEU A 74 6.05 -10.03 -0.94
N ALA A 75 5.43 -10.05 -2.12
CA ALA A 75 5.22 -11.26 -2.89
C ALA A 75 6.55 -11.86 -3.38
N GLY A 76 7.53 -11.00 -3.69
CA GLY A 76 8.88 -11.38 -4.10
C GLY A 76 9.75 -12.00 -2.99
N THR A 77 9.33 -11.92 -1.73
CA THR A 77 10.10 -12.48 -0.60
C THR A 77 10.13 -14.02 -0.62
N PRO A 78 11.16 -14.67 -0.03
CA PRO A 78 11.21 -16.13 0.03
C PRO A 78 9.94 -16.77 0.63
N THR A 79 9.39 -16.14 1.68
CA THR A 79 8.13 -16.58 2.29
C THR A 79 6.93 -16.35 1.38
N GLY A 80 6.86 -15.20 0.70
CA GLY A 80 5.80 -14.90 -0.27
C GLY A 80 5.75 -15.92 -1.41
N GLN A 81 6.91 -16.27 -1.97
CA GLN A 81 7.05 -17.28 -3.02
C GLN A 81 6.72 -18.69 -2.52
N ALA A 82 7.16 -19.05 -1.31
CA ALA A 82 6.81 -20.34 -0.71
C ALA A 82 5.29 -20.48 -0.48
N ILE A 83 4.62 -19.41 -0.05
CA ILE A 83 3.15 -19.39 0.10
C ILE A 83 2.48 -19.52 -1.26
N LYS A 84 2.93 -18.76 -2.28
CA LYS A 84 2.42 -18.88 -3.66
C LYS A 84 2.50 -20.32 -4.16
N ALA A 85 3.66 -20.96 -4.02
CA ALA A 85 3.88 -22.34 -4.43
C ALA A 85 3.01 -23.35 -3.64
N LYS A 86 2.70 -23.07 -2.37
CA LYS A 86 1.79 -23.89 -1.57
C LYS A 86 0.34 -23.79 -2.06
N ILE A 87 -0.09 -22.62 -2.54
CA ILE A 87 -1.45 -22.38 -3.02
C ILE A 87 -1.65 -22.92 -4.43
N PHE A 88 -0.72 -22.64 -5.35
CA PHE A 88 -0.87 -22.92 -6.78
C PHE A 88 -0.02 -24.10 -7.31
N GLY A 89 0.87 -24.66 -6.48
CA GLY A 89 1.85 -25.67 -6.91
C GLY A 89 3.21 -25.05 -7.27
N LYS A 90 4.25 -25.88 -7.35
CA LYS A 90 5.64 -25.44 -7.60
C LYS A 90 5.87 -24.86 -9.00
N ASP A 91 4.95 -25.10 -9.93
CA ASP A 91 5.08 -24.73 -11.34
C ASP A 91 4.34 -23.42 -11.71
N ALA A 92 3.83 -22.69 -10.70
CA ALA A 92 2.94 -21.53 -10.85
C ALA A 92 3.58 -20.16 -10.58
#